data_AF-A0A061AU18-F1
#
_entry.id   AF-A0A061AU18-F1
#
_cell.length_a   1.000
_cell.length_b   1.000
_cell.length_c   1.000
_cell.angle_alpha   90.00
_cell.angle_beta   90.00
_cell.angle_gamma   90.00
#
_symmetry.space_group_name_H-M   'P 1'
#
loop_
_entity.id
_entity.type
_entity.pdbx_description
1 polymer ?
#
loop_
_entity_poly.entity_id
_entity_poly.type
_entity_poly.pdbx_seq_one_letter_code
_entity_poly.pdbx_strand_id
1 'polypeptide(L)'
;MAESPKLPASYAYEGDVEPESHFTLPTTSDPPEHPRPDEADPAGDTNGSDLVSPRVQPADEPHLQPDSLALPAAAPPPPSYTPHPRPPSSSSSSSHLLPGLSYNPALHPPKREGLPVPDHLPGDLVIQVDPEKHWTLRRHLGELCGIGGTARFPGSQPVSFDYDSLALLEKEDFWVCEKSDGVRVLVLIVATGFGQEVYLIDRKDQIYQVYWLTFPHQDGPEYNHSNTVLDGEFVIDVDPHTGAHIPRLLLFDLLVLDSENLMSRPLLKRYGRLQQYVVKPYKKHQETLPPDVIAQQPFEVICKKQELSYGIEAVFRDHVPNLMHGSDGLIFTSAEAPYTPGTDPKILKWKPPSENSIDFILQLKFPAIPDVPTEPDFCAKPVFMLLMNHGHEGNHFFDTMEVDDATWEEWKASGEQYDDRVVEVVWDKTRETWKFLRFRDDKFEGNYKSVVYSIIKSIQHGVEAEQLVAHAGRIRKAWKARAAARAPPPPPPRAQQDPSHQHHAPHPHGHSNGQHLAPPPVQGAGGYGLKR
;
A
#
# COMPACT_ATOMS: atom_id res chain seq x y z
N MET A 1 -26.90 2.72 -48.44
CA MET A 1 -27.55 4.04 -48.58
C MET A 1 -28.81 4.02 -47.74
N ALA A 2 -28.88 4.89 -46.73
CA ALA A 2 -30.00 5.26 -45.84
C ALA A 2 -29.38 5.66 -44.49
N GLU A 3 -28.89 6.89 -44.35
CA GLU A 3 -29.56 8.05 -43.73
C GLU A 3 -29.87 7.88 -42.22
N SER A 4 -29.12 8.67 -41.43
CA SER A 4 -29.26 8.86 -39.98
C SER A 4 -30.55 9.61 -39.63
N PRO A 5 -31.22 9.31 -38.51
CA PRO A 5 -32.32 10.12 -38.02
C PRO A 5 -31.83 11.29 -37.15
N LYS A 6 -32.39 12.47 -37.43
CA LYS A 6 -32.24 13.74 -36.73
C LYS A 6 -32.97 13.72 -35.37
N LEU A 7 -32.37 14.37 -34.37
CA LEU A 7 -33.01 14.76 -33.11
C LEU A 7 -34.00 15.93 -33.34
N PRO A 8 -35.14 15.99 -32.62
CA PRO A 8 -35.98 17.18 -32.58
C PRO A 8 -35.58 18.13 -31.45
N ALA A 9 -35.66 19.42 -31.77
CA ALA A 9 -35.51 20.53 -30.84
C ALA A 9 -36.87 21.00 -30.30
N SER A 10 -36.80 21.73 -29.18
CA SER A 10 -37.77 22.68 -28.61
C SER A 10 -38.91 22.13 -27.75
N TYR A 11 -38.91 22.55 -26.49
CA TYR A 11 -40.04 23.25 -25.87
C TYR A 11 -39.48 24.33 -24.94
N ALA A 12 -39.93 25.56 -25.13
CA ALA A 12 -39.73 26.71 -24.25
C ALA A 12 -41.08 27.08 -23.61
N TYR A 13 -41.09 27.50 -22.35
CA TYR A 13 -42.07 28.39 -21.71
C TYR A 13 -41.40 28.87 -20.40
N GLU A 14 -41.02 30.16 -20.29
CA GLU A 14 -41.68 31.21 -19.46
C GLU A 14 -42.03 30.69 -18.05
N GLY A 15 -41.57 31.24 -16.92
CA GLY A 15 -41.11 32.59 -16.58
C GLY A 15 -41.79 32.89 -15.25
N ASP A 16 -41.03 33.20 -14.19
CA ASP A 16 -41.54 33.95 -13.04
C ASP A 16 -40.37 34.57 -12.27
N VAL A 17 -40.58 35.83 -11.93
CA VAL A 17 -39.60 36.83 -11.48
C VAL A 17 -39.93 37.19 -10.03
N GLU A 18 -38.90 37.15 -9.18
CA GLU A 18 -38.68 37.93 -7.93
C GLU A 18 -39.39 37.57 -6.60
N PRO A 19 -38.85 38.03 -5.43
CA PRO A 19 -37.84 39.09 -5.23
C PRO A 19 -36.62 38.78 -4.34
N GLU A 20 -35.66 39.69 -4.50
CA GLU A 20 -34.45 39.88 -3.72
C GLU A 20 -34.70 39.97 -2.21
N SER A 21 -33.83 39.32 -1.42
CA SER A 21 -33.62 39.66 -0.02
C SER A 21 -32.13 39.98 0.20
N HIS A 22 -31.84 41.27 0.29
CA HIS A 22 -30.59 41.83 0.78
C HIS A 22 -30.18 41.20 2.11
N PHE A 23 -28.95 40.68 2.17
CA PHE A 23 -28.22 40.59 3.44
C PHE A 23 -26.78 41.06 3.27
N THR A 24 -26.51 42.13 4.00
CA THR A 24 -25.31 42.96 3.99
C THR A 24 -24.16 42.24 4.71
N LEU A 25 -22.99 42.15 4.09
CA LEU A 25 -21.74 41.76 4.74
C LEU A 25 -21.17 42.96 5.53
N PRO A 26 -20.74 42.80 6.79
CA PRO A 26 -20.04 43.86 7.50
C PRO A 26 -18.56 43.91 7.06
N THR A 27 -18.18 45.02 6.44
CA THR A 27 -16.80 45.51 6.29
C THR A 27 -16.37 46.25 7.56
N THR A 28 -15.20 45.90 8.11
CA THR A 28 -14.26 46.69 8.95
C THR A 28 -13.21 45.69 9.47
N SER A 29 -11.91 45.93 9.61
CA SER A 29 -11.05 47.12 9.52
C SER A 29 -9.59 46.64 9.61
N ASP A 30 -8.69 47.33 8.91
CA ASP A 30 -7.22 47.21 8.99
C ASP A 30 -6.64 47.48 10.41
N PRO A 31 -5.38 47.07 10.67
CA PRO A 31 -4.83 46.83 12.01
C PRO A 31 -4.21 48.07 12.68
N PRO A 32 -3.98 48.05 14.01
CA PRO A 32 -3.26 49.12 14.68
C PRO A 32 -1.74 48.89 14.72
N GLU A 33 -1.02 49.99 14.48
CA GLU A 33 0.43 50.19 14.60
C GLU A 33 0.93 50.38 16.06
N HIS A 34 2.20 49.98 16.26
CA HIS A 34 3.21 50.45 17.24
C HIS A 34 3.11 50.05 18.73
N PRO A 35 4.24 50.02 19.51
CA PRO A 35 5.57 50.63 19.29
C PRO A 35 6.83 49.74 19.55
N ARG A 36 8.00 50.27 19.16
CA ARG A 36 9.37 49.79 19.51
C ARG A 36 9.72 50.08 20.99
N PRO A 37 10.77 49.42 21.53
CA PRO A 37 11.88 50.22 22.07
C PRO A 37 13.30 49.69 21.76
N ASP A 38 14.18 50.67 21.49
CA ASP A 38 15.58 50.91 21.91
C ASP A 38 16.72 49.90 21.67
N GLU A 39 17.56 50.30 20.70
CA GLU A 39 19.02 50.51 20.72
C GLU A 39 19.90 49.77 21.75
N ALA A 40 20.81 48.94 21.22
CA ALA A 40 22.23 48.97 21.58
C ALA A 40 23.07 48.37 20.42
N ASP A 41 23.74 49.26 19.68
CA ASP A 41 24.87 48.97 18.79
C ASP A 41 26.20 49.12 19.61
N PRO A 42 27.40 48.67 19.16
CA PRO A 42 27.89 48.91 17.80
C PRO A 42 28.78 47.84 17.13
N ALA A 43 28.87 48.01 15.81
CA ALA A 43 30.09 48.09 14.98
C ALA A 43 30.31 46.98 13.94
N GLY A 44 30.33 47.38 12.66
CA GLY A 44 30.91 46.62 11.55
C GLY A 44 30.44 47.01 10.15
N ASP A 45 30.99 48.10 9.61
CA ASP A 45 31.07 48.52 8.19
C ASP A 45 31.16 47.36 7.16
N THR A 46 30.79 47.43 5.87
CA THR A 46 30.23 48.43 4.93
C THR A 46 29.87 47.69 3.62
N ASN A 47 28.86 48.20 2.89
CA ASN A 47 28.63 48.28 1.42
C ASN A 47 29.30 47.27 0.46
N GLY A 48 28.66 46.79 -0.61
CA GLY A 48 27.51 47.30 -1.37
C GLY A 48 27.49 46.62 -2.75
N SER A 49 26.30 46.57 -3.33
CA SER A 49 25.86 45.87 -4.54
C SER A 49 26.49 46.39 -5.86
N ASP A 50 26.57 45.54 -6.89
CA ASP A 50 25.64 45.62 -8.05
C ASP A 50 25.99 44.67 -9.22
N LEU A 51 24.92 44.19 -9.84
CA LEU A 51 24.81 43.30 -11.00
C LEU A 51 25.13 44.03 -12.31
N VAL A 52 26.00 43.47 -13.17
CA VAL A 52 25.94 43.63 -14.64
C VAL A 52 26.53 42.39 -15.33
N SER A 53 25.74 41.75 -16.23
CA SER A 53 26.17 40.68 -17.14
C SER A 53 27.20 41.15 -18.18
N PRO A 54 28.07 40.25 -18.70
CA PRO A 54 28.62 40.46 -20.05
C PRO A 54 28.39 39.28 -21.01
N ARG A 55 27.65 39.66 -22.06
CA ARG A 55 27.80 39.38 -23.49
C ARG A 55 29.06 38.61 -23.94
N VAL A 56 28.82 37.56 -24.73
CA VAL A 56 29.77 36.75 -25.51
C VAL A 56 30.44 37.56 -26.63
N GLN A 57 31.75 37.38 -26.80
CA GLN A 57 32.49 37.63 -28.04
C GLN A 57 33.42 36.42 -28.34
N PRO A 58 33.66 36.08 -29.62
CA PRO A 58 34.42 34.90 -30.02
C PRO A 58 35.91 35.21 -30.13
N ALA A 59 36.78 34.25 -29.80
CA ALA A 59 38.21 34.33 -30.03
C ALA A 59 38.74 33.04 -30.66
N ASP A 60 39.16 33.19 -31.91
CA ASP A 60 40.39 32.72 -32.54
C ASP A 60 40.85 31.26 -32.40
N GLU A 61 40.84 30.58 -33.55
CA GLU A 61 41.73 29.45 -33.88
C GLU A 61 43.21 29.84 -33.76
N PRO A 62 44.08 28.86 -33.47
CA PRO A 62 45.32 28.81 -34.25
C PRO A 62 45.67 27.42 -34.79
N HIS A 63 45.93 27.44 -36.10
CA HIS A 63 46.81 26.64 -36.93
C HIS A 63 47.69 25.53 -36.31
N LEU A 64 47.58 24.36 -36.97
CA LEU A 64 48.47 23.20 -37.01
C LEU A 64 49.93 23.52 -37.41
N GLN A 65 50.89 22.79 -36.82
CA GLN A 65 52.01 22.16 -37.54
C GLN A 65 52.54 20.91 -36.78
N PRO A 66 53.20 19.96 -37.48
CA PRO A 66 53.20 18.53 -37.18
C PRO A 66 54.49 18.03 -36.53
N ASP A 67 54.44 16.94 -35.76
CA ASP A 67 55.43 15.84 -35.88
C ASP A 67 55.17 14.64 -34.96
N SER A 68 55.69 13.51 -35.43
CA SER A 68 55.99 12.25 -34.73
C SER A 68 54.90 11.18 -34.57
N LEU A 69 55.01 10.19 -35.47
CA LEU A 69 54.52 8.82 -35.32
C LEU A 69 55.15 8.15 -34.09
N ALA A 70 54.33 7.78 -33.12
CA ALA A 70 54.68 6.82 -32.06
C ALA A 70 53.55 5.81 -31.89
N LEU A 71 53.89 4.52 -31.92
CA LEU A 71 53.01 3.38 -31.66
C LEU A 71 52.42 3.45 -30.24
N PRO A 72 51.15 3.07 -30.00
CA PRO A 72 50.58 3.09 -28.66
C PRO A 72 51.15 1.96 -27.79
N ALA A 73 51.56 2.33 -26.58
CA ALA A 73 52.02 1.44 -25.52
C ALA A 73 50.88 0.53 -25.01
N ALA A 74 51.27 -0.67 -24.56
CA ALA A 74 50.38 -1.68 -24.02
C ALA A 74 49.48 -1.14 -22.88
N ALA A 75 48.21 -1.58 -22.89
CA ALA A 75 47.21 -1.20 -21.90
C ALA A 75 47.62 -1.62 -20.47
N PRO A 76 47.34 -0.80 -19.45
CA PRO A 76 47.61 -1.14 -18.06
C PRO A 76 46.69 -2.28 -17.58
N PRO A 77 47.12 -3.08 -16.58
CA PRO A 77 46.29 -4.15 -16.02
C PRO A 77 45.06 -3.57 -15.32
N PRO A 78 43.94 -4.33 -15.25
CA PRO A 78 42.70 -3.86 -14.64
C PRO A 78 42.90 -3.59 -13.13
N PRO A 79 42.16 -2.61 -12.57
CA PRO A 79 42.24 -2.27 -11.15
C PRO A 79 41.84 -3.47 -10.28
N SER A 80 42.55 -3.62 -9.16
CA SER A 80 42.27 -4.61 -8.12
C SER A 80 40.86 -4.40 -7.55
N TYR A 81 39.95 -5.32 -7.85
CA TYR A 81 38.56 -5.31 -7.42
C TYR A 81 38.44 -5.60 -5.91
N THR A 82 37.87 -4.68 -5.15
CA THR A 82 37.30 -4.97 -3.84
C THR A 82 35.94 -5.63 -4.04
N PRO A 83 35.71 -6.87 -3.58
CA PRO A 83 34.44 -7.56 -3.79
C PRO A 83 33.29 -6.77 -3.15
N HIS A 84 32.24 -6.52 -3.93
CA HIS A 84 30.96 -6.06 -3.39
C HIS A 84 30.43 -7.08 -2.36
N PRO A 85 29.69 -6.64 -1.32
CA PRO A 85 29.19 -7.54 -0.30
C PRO A 85 28.18 -8.52 -0.90
N ARG A 86 28.65 -9.73 -1.22
CA ARG A 86 27.78 -10.87 -1.53
C ARG A 86 26.94 -11.22 -0.28
N PRO A 87 25.73 -11.79 -0.45
CA PRO A 87 25.06 -12.47 0.65
C PRO A 87 26.07 -13.45 1.29
N PRO A 88 26.24 -13.45 2.63
CA PRO A 88 27.28 -14.23 3.27
C PRO A 88 27.11 -15.72 2.96
N SER A 89 28.21 -16.40 2.60
CA SER A 89 28.22 -17.84 2.45
C SER A 89 28.19 -18.52 3.82
N SER A 90 27.21 -19.41 4.01
CA SER A 90 27.10 -20.19 5.25
C SER A 90 27.96 -21.44 5.13
N SER A 91 29.00 -21.56 5.96
CA SER A 91 29.82 -22.76 6.00
C SER A 91 29.05 -23.94 6.64
N SER A 92 28.85 -24.98 5.82
CA SER A 92 28.55 -26.37 6.19
C SER A 92 27.42 -26.63 7.19
N SER A 93 26.18 -26.83 6.69
CA SER A 93 25.36 -28.04 6.90
C SER A 93 23.99 -27.86 6.25
N SER A 94 23.62 -28.81 5.39
CA SER A 94 22.39 -28.89 4.61
C SER A 94 21.11 -28.38 5.32
N SER A 95 20.39 -27.46 4.65
CA SER A 95 19.12 -26.79 5.01
C SER A 95 19.17 -25.81 6.20
N HIS A 96 19.24 -24.50 5.91
CA HIS A 96 19.36 -23.41 6.90
C HIS A 96 18.06 -22.62 7.13
N LEU A 97 16.94 -23.33 7.27
CA LEU A 97 15.95 -22.88 8.24
C LEU A 97 16.53 -23.10 9.64
N LEU A 98 15.98 -22.50 10.70
CA LEU A 98 16.44 -22.80 12.08
C LEU A 98 16.47 -24.34 12.27
N PRO A 99 17.45 -24.91 12.98
CA PRO A 99 17.55 -26.36 13.16
C PRO A 99 16.20 -26.98 13.54
N GLY A 100 15.67 -27.87 12.69
CA GLY A 100 14.36 -28.51 12.86
C GLY A 100 13.22 -27.94 12.00
N LEU A 101 13.46 -26.92 11.18
CA LEU A 101 12.52 -26.43 10.18
C LEU A 101 12.89 -26.96 8.78
N SER A 102 11.90 -27.38 8.00
CA SER A 102 12.04 -27.80 6.60
C SER A 102 11.13 -26.97 5.71
N TYR A 103 11.46 -26.86 4.42
CA TYR A 103 10.60 -26.19 3.44
C TYR A 103 9.18 -26.74 3.51
N ASN A 104 8.19 -25.86 3.56
CA ASN A 104 6.79 -26.24 3.67
C ASN A 104 6.00 -25.70 2.46
N PRO A 105 5.69 -26.56 1.47
CA PRO A 105 4.94 -26.14 0.28
C PRO A 105 3.61 -25.44 0.58
N ALA A 106 2.98 -25.74 1.72
CA ALA A 106 1.72 -25.09 2.11
C ALA A 106 1.87 -23.61 2.52
N LEU A 107 3.10 -23.13 2.74
CA LEU A 107 3.40 -21.72 3.00
C LEU A 107 3.79 -20.95 1.73
N HIS A 108 3.98 -21.67 0.63
CA HIS A 108 4.37 -21.14 -0.68
C HIS A 108 3.32 -21.60 -1.69
N PRO A 109 2.06 -21.14 -1.57
CA PRO A 109 1.02 -21.54 -2.48
C PRO A 109 1.40 -21.17 -3.93
N PRO A 110 1.07 -22.02 -4.92
CA PRO A 110 1.39 -21.73 -6.31
C PRO A 110 0.86 -20.36 -6.70
N LYS A 111 1.74 -19.48 -7.16
CA LYS A 111 1.33 -18.18 -7.69
C LYS A 111 0.60 -18.39 -9.01
N ARG A 112 -0.54 -17.74 -9.16
CA ARG A 112 -1.20 -17.63 -10.45
C ARG A 112 -0.40 -16.64 -11.30
N GLU A 113 0.28 -17.18 -12.31
CA GLU A 113 1.04 -16.37 -13.24
C GLU A 113 0.10 -15.55 -14.15
N GLY A 114 0.56 -14.37 -14.56
CA GLY A 114 -0.15 -13.53 -15.53
C GLY A 114 -1.40 -12.83 -14.98
N LEU A 115 -1.58 -12.75 -13.66
CA LEU A 115 -2.64 -11.91 -13.08
C LEU A 115 -2.32 -10.42 -13.35
N PRO A 116 -3.30 -9.63 -13.83
CA PRO A 116 -3.07 -8.24 -14.18
C PRO A 116 -2.93 -7.36 -12.93
N VAL A 117 -1.97 -6.43 -12.98
CA VAL A 117 -1.90 -5.28 -12.07
C VAL A 117 -2.58 -4.11 -12.81
N PRO A 118 -3.43 -3.29 -12.15
CA PRO A 118 -4.06 -2.17 -12.83
C PRO A 118 -3.04 -1.17 -13.38
N ASP A 119 -3.07 -0.93 -14.70
CA ASP A 119 -2.20 0.04 -15.37
C ASP A 119 -2.65 1.51 -15.17
N HIS A 120 -3.94 1.70 -14.87
CA HIS A 120 -4.55 3.00 -14.65
C HIS A 120 -5.67 2.91 -13.60
N LEU A 121 -5.93 4.04 -12.95
CA LEU A 121 -7.07 4.18 -12.06
C LEU A 121 -8.32 4.57 -12.87
N PRO A 122 -9.51 4.13 -12.44
CA PRO A 122 -10.75 4.53 -13.07
C PRO A 122 -11.05 6.01 -12.80
N GLY A 123 -11.74 6.64 -13.75
CA GLY A 123 -12.17 8.04 -13.63
C GLY A 123 -11.28 9.04 -14.35
N ASP A 124 -11.69 10.30 -14.33
CA ASP A 124 -10.99 11.37 -15.04
C ASP A 124 -9.92 11.99 -14.15
N LEU A 125 -8.73 12.19 -14.72
CA LEU A 125 -7.62 12.83 -14.02
C LEU A 125 -7.93 14.32 -13.81
N VAL A 126 -8.23 14.71 -12.57
CA VAL A 126 -8.81 16.02 -12.23
C VAL A 126 -7.93 17.18 -12.71
N ILE A 127 -6.60 17.07 -12.59
CA ILE A 127 -5.69 18.15 -13.04
C ILE A 127 -5.78 18.44 -14.55
N GLN A 128 -6.25 17.48 -15.37
CA GLN A 128 -6.45 17.67 -16.80
C GLN A 128 -7.81 18.31 -17.13
N VAL A 129 -8.82 18.07 -16.28
CA VAL A 129 -10.20 18.53 -16.51
C VAL A 129 -10.46 19.87 -15.81
N ASP A 130 -10.04 19.98 -14.55
CA ASP A 130 -10.24 21.14 -13.67
C ASP A 130 -9.03 21.32 -12.72
N PRO A 131 -8.02 22.10 -13.15
CA PRO A 131 -6.83 22.36 -12.34
C PRO A 131 -7.10 23.07 -11.01
N GLU A 132 -8.08 23.96 -10.94
CA GLU A 132 -8.41 24.68 -9.70
C GLU A 132 -9.03 23.74 -8.66
N LYS A 133 -9.93 22.85 -9.12
CA LYS A 133 -10.49 21.78 -8.30
C LYS A 133 -9.41 20.83 -7.79
N HIS A 134 -8.42 20.47 -8.60
CA HIS A 134 -7.30 19.63 -8.16
C HIS A 134 -6.59 20.23 -6.92
N TRP A 135 -6.19 21.50 -6.98
CA TRP A 135 -5.51 22.16 -5.86
C TRP A 135 -6.43 22.34 -4.64
N THR A 136 -7.71 22.60 -4.87
CA THR A 136 -8.72 22.70 -3.82
C THR A 136 -8.88 21.38 -3.07
N LEU A 137 -9.03 20.27 -3.80
CA LEU A 137 -9.13 18.92 -3.24
C LEU A 137 -7.87 18.52 -2.48
N ARG A 138 -6.68 18.81 -3.04
CA ARG A 138 -5.39 18.54 -2.38
C ARG A 138 -5.28 19.30 -1.05
N ARG A 139 -5.64 20.59 -1.04
CA ARG A 139 -5.66 21.40 0.18
C ARG A 139 -6.65 20.85 1.21
N HIS A 140 -7.87 20.54 0.77
CA HIS A 140 -8.93 20.01 1.62
C HIS A 140 -8.53 18.68 2.26
N LEU A 141 -7.97 17.76 1.48
CA LEU A 141 -7.43 16.49 1.96
C LEU A 141 -6.36 16.72 3.05
N GLY A 142 -5.43 17.66 2.82
CA GLY A 142 -4.41 18.03 3.80
C GLY A 142 -4.99 18.57 5.10
N GLU A 143 -6.00 19.44 5.01
CA GLU A 143 -6.71 20.01 6.17
C GLU A 143 -7.44 18.93 6.97
N LEU A 144 -8.20 18.04 6.30
CA LEU A 144 -8.88 16.91 6.94
C LEU A 144 -7.91 15.97 7.67
N CYS A 145 -6.74 15.71 7.08
CA CYS A 145 -5.70 14.85 7.65
C CYS A 145 -4.80 15.56 8.68
N GLY A 146 -5.05 16.84 9.00
CA GLY A 146 -4.24 17.59 9.97
C GLY A 146 -2.81 17.89 9.51
N ILE A 147 -2.56 17.84 8.20
CA ILE A 147 -1.27 18.18 7.56
C ILE A 147 -1.40 19.40 6.62
N GLY A 148 -2.44 20.21 6.85
CA GLY A 148 -2.72 21.43 6.10
C GLY A 148 -1.50 22.35 6.03
N GLY A 149 -1.32 23.00 4.88
CA GLY A 149 -0.15 23.84 4.61
C GLY A 149 1.13 23.08 4.28
N THR A 150 1.11 21.74 4.25
CA THR A 150 2.24 20.94 3.75
C THR A 150 1.94 20.36 2.38
N ALA A 151 2.96 20.20 1.53
CA ALA A 151 2.83 19.55 0.23
C ALA A 151 2.87 18.01 0.32
N ARG A 152 2.77 17.44 1.53
CA ARG A 152 2.99 16.00 1.77
C ARG A 152 1.74 15.19 1.49
N PHE A 153 1.91 14.04 0.84
CA PHE A 153 0.87 13.02 0.71
C PHE A 153 0.53 12.45 2.10
N PRO A 154 -0.77 12.39 2.49
CA PRO A 154 -1.15 11.96 3.84
C PRO A 154 -1.03 10.46 4.08
N GLY A 155 -0.88 9.65 3.04
CA GLY A 155 -0.79 8.20 3.18
C GLY A 155 0.49 7.75 3.88
N SER A 156 0.35 6.78 4.78
CA SER A 156 1.47 6.11 5.47
C SER A 156 2.29 5.28 4.49
N GLN A 157 3.56 4.98 4.76
CA GLN A 157 4.42 4.14 3.91
C GLN A 157 5.09 3.05 4.76
N PRO A 158 4.91 1.76 4.42
CA PRO A 158 5.45 0.67 5.22
C PRO A 158 6.97 0.53 5.09
N VAL A 159 7.61 0.11 6.17
CA VAL A 159 9.03 -0.27 6.22
C VAL A 159 9.22 -1.76 5.99
N SER A 160 10.37 -2.17 5.45
CA SER A 160 10.67 -3.59 5.22
C SER A 160 10.77 -4.37 6.53
N PHE A 161 10.17 -5.55 6.55
CA PHE A 161 10.25 -6.50 7.66
C PHE A 161 11.62 -7.19 7.71
N ASP A 162 12.18 -7.31 8.91
CA ASP A 162 13.48 -7.92 9.19
C ASP A 162 13.44 -8.78 10.48
N TYR A 163 14.60 -9.25 10.95
CA TYR A 163 14.67 -10.02 12.19
C TYR A 163 14.22 -9.24 13.44
N ASP A 164 14.51 -7.94 13.53
CA ASP A 164 14.10 -7.10 14.67
C ASP A 164 12.58 -6.92 14.71
N SER A 165 11.94 -6.94 13.54
CA SER A 165 10.50 -6.93 13.38
C SER A 165 9.80 -8.10 14.10
N LEU A 166 10.42 -9.29 14.16
CA LEU A 166 9.88 -10.42 14.93
C LEU A 166 9.77 -10.09 16.42
N ALA A 167 10.81 -9.46 16.98
CA ALA A 167 10.80 -9.04 18.38
C ALA A 167 9.76 -7.93 18.63
N LEU A 168 9.52 -7.06 17.65
CA LEU A 168 8.46 -6.04 17.71
C LEU A 168 7.07 -6.69 17.78
N LEU A 169 6.77 -7.69 16.94
CA LEU A 169 5.50 -8.43 16.99
C LEU A 169 5.29 -9.16 18.33
N GLU A 170 6.36 -9.60 18.98
CA GLU A 170 6.28 -10.19 20.32
C GLU A 170 6.04 -9.15 21.42
N LYS A 171 6.39 -7.88 21.22
CA LYS A 171 6.24 -6.80 22.22
C LYS A 171 4.91 -6.06 22.10
N GLU A 172 4.38 -5.92 20.90
CA GLU A 172 3.23 -5.08 20.59
C GLU A 172 2.12 -5.84 19.86
N ASP A 173 0.90 -5.28 19.87
CA ASP A 173 -0.24 -5.88 19.18
C ASP A 173 -0.26 -5.43 17.72
N PHE A 174 -0.24 -6.40 16.81
CA PHE A 174 -0.27 -6.19 15.37
C PHE A 174 -1.38 -7.03 14.75
N TRP A 175 -1.87 -6.57 13.62
CA TRP A 175 -2.69 -7.35 12.68
C TRP A 175 -1.85 -7.71 11.46
N VAL A 176 -2.33 -8.69 10.70
CA VAL A 176 -1.69 -9.16 9.48
C VAL A 176 -2.72 -9.44 8.39
N CYS A 177 -2.39 -9.06 7.16
CA CYS A 177 -3.12 -9.45 5.96
C CYS A 177 -2.14 -9.74 4.82
N GLU A 178 -2.63 -10.33 3.74
CA GLU A 178 -1.87 -10.51 2.51
C GLU A 178 -1.49 -9.14 1.90
N LYS A 179 -0.35 -9.07 1.21
CA LYS A 179 0.08 -7.86 0.49
C LYS A 179 -0.36 -7.97 -0.97
N SER A 180 -1.45 -7.29 -1.32
CA SER A 180 -2.01 -7.33 -2.66
C SER A 180 -1.06 -6.67 -3.66
N ASP A 181 -1.06 -7.20 -4.88
CA ASP A 181 -0.37 -6.61 -6.02
C ASP A 181 -1.35 -5.72 -6.79
N GLY A 182 -1.37 -4.43 -6.42
CA GLY A 182 -2.33 -3.45 -6.92
C GLY A 182 -1.80 -2.03 -6.88
N VAL A 183 -2.70 -1.07 -7.04
CA VAL A 183 -2.41 0.36 -6.94
C VAL A 183 -3.01 0.92 -5.65
N ARG A 184 -2.15 1.23 -4.68
CA ARG A 184 -2.58 1.90 -3.44
C ARG A 184 -3.16 3.27 -3.71
N VAL A 185 -4.33 3.53 -3.13
CA VAL A 185 -5.06 4.79 -3.26
C VAL A 185 -5.62 5.23 -1.90
N LEU A 186 -5.63 6.54 -1.68
CA LEU A 186 -6.57 7.13 -0.74
C LEU A 186 -7.89 7.40 -1.46
N VAL A 187 -8.99 7.32 -0.74
CA VAL A 187 -10.33 7.69 -1.23
C VAL A 187 -10.76 8.95 -0.51
N LEU A 188 -11.08 10.01 -1.23
CA LEU A 188 -11.70 11.22 -0.68
C LEU A 188 -13.16 11.29 -1.13
N ILE A 189 -14.07 11.38 -0.17
CA ILE A 189 -15.50 11.52 -0.40
C ILE A 189 -15.92 12.91 0.08
N VAL A 190 -16.58 13.68 -0.78
CA VAL A 190 -17.06 15.03 -0.47
C VAL A 190 -18.49 15.21 -0.95
N ALA A 191 -19.30 15.90 -0.14
CA ALA A 191 -20.61 16.38 -0.58
C ALA A 191 -20.47 17.78 -1.19
N THR A 192 -21.08 17.97 -2.35
CA THR A 192 -21.18 19.24 -3.06
C THR A 192 -22.66 19.66 -3.15
N GLY A 193 -22.91 20.87 -3.67
CA GLY A 193 -24.29 21.30 -3.99
C GLY A 193 -25.01 20.43 -5.01
N PHE A 194 -24.28 19.57 -5.74
CA PHE A 194 -24.80 18.69 -6.79
C PHE A 194 -24.86 17.21 -6.35
N GLY A 195 -24.49 16.89 -5.11
CA GLY A 195 -24.44 15.53 -4.59
C GLY A 195 -23.04 15.11 -4.13
N GLN A 196 -22.88 13.82 -3.88
CA GLN A 196 -21.60 13.25 -3.43
C GLN A 196 -20.66 13.04 -4.62
N GLU A 197 -19.41 13.44 -4.46
CA GLU A 197 -18.31 13.14 -5.37
C GLU A 197 -17.28 12.25 -4.68
N VAL A 198 -16.69 11.32 -5.43
CA VAL A 198 -15.69 10.36 -4.95
C VAL A 198 -14.41 10.53 -5.75
N TYR A 199 -13.28 10.55 -5.07
CA TYR A 199 -11.97 10.69 -5.68
C TYR A 199 -11.03 9.58 -5.22
N LEU A 200 -10.22 9.06 -6.15
CA LEU A 200 -9.06 8.23 -5.85
C LEU A 200 -7.79 9.07 -5.96
N ILE A 201 -6.90 8.94 -4.97
CA ILE A 201 -5.64 9.67 -4.94
C ILE A 201 -4.50 8.66 -4.84
N ASP A 202 -3.64 8.62 -5.85
CA ASP A 202 -2.50 7.71 -5.89
C ASP A 202 -1.29 8.24 -5.09
N ARG A 203 -0.20 7.46 -5.05
CA ARG A 203 1.03 7.85 -4.34
C ARG A 203 1.79 9.02 -4.97
N LYS A 204 1.51 9.34 -6.24
CA LYS A 204 2.07 10.50 -6.95
C LYS A 204 1.21 11.75 -6.74
N ASP A 205 0.19 11.67 -5.88
CA ASP A 205 -0.78 12.71 -5.61
C ASP A 205 -1.62 13.11 -6.84
N GLN A 206 -1.79 12.17 -7.78
CA GLN A 206 -2.72 12.30 -8.87
C GLN A 206 -4.14 11.98 -8.38
N ILE A 207 -5.08 12.88 -8.64
CA ILE A 207 -6.46 12.81 -8.17
C ILE A 207 -7.37 12.45 -9.35
N TYR A 208 -8.15 11.38 -9.21
CA TYR A 208 -9.06 10.85 -10.22
C TYR A 208 -10.49 10.97 -9.72
N GLN A 209 -11.38 11.62 -10.48
CA GLN A 209 -12.81 11.69 -10.16
C GLN A 209 -13.52 10.44 -10.64
N VAL A 210 -14.16 9.73 -9.70
CA VAL A 210 -14.88 8.49 -9.95
C VAL A 210 -16.39 8.76 -9.98
N TYR A 211 -17.05 8.25 -11.02
CA TYR A 211 -18.48 8.42 -11.25
C TYR A 211 -19.26 7.14 -10.92
N TRP A 212 -20.58 7.27 -10.81
CA TRP A 212 -21.52 6.15 -10.59
C TRP A 212 -21.30 5.35 -9.31
N LEU A 213 -20.60 5.93 -8.33
CA LEU A 213 -20.31 5.33 -7.05
C LEU A 213 -20.81 6.25 -5.93
N THR A 214 -21.47 5.67 -4.92
CA THR A 214 -22.01 6.41 -3.78
C THR A 214 -21.76 5.64 -2.49
N PHE A 215 -21.45 6.39 -1.43
CA PHE A 215 -21.22 5.92 -0.07
C PHE A 215 -22.31 6.52 0.85
N PRO A 216 -23.40 5.78 1.08
CA PRO A 216 -24.48 6.22 1.96
C PRO A 216 -24.04 6.23 3.42
N HIS A 217 -24.61 7.15 4.18
CA HIS A 217 -24.41 7.27 5.61
C HIS A 217 -25.20 6.18 6.36
N GLN A 218 -24.76 5.81 7.57
CA GLN A 218 -25.44 4.77 8.37
C GLN A 218 -26.86 5.16 8.81
N ASP A 219 -27.17 6.46 8.84
CA ASP A 219 -28.46 6.97 9.32
C ASP A 219 -29.60 6.75 8.32
N GLY A 220 -29.30 6.51 7.04
CA GLY A 220 -30.30 6.23 6.01
C GLY A 220 -29.75 6.40 4.59
N PRO A 221 -30.34 5.74 3.58
CA PRO A 221 -29.93 5.86 2.18
C PRO A 221 -30.13 7.26 1.58
N GLU A 222 -30.94 8.10 2.22
CA GLU A 222 -31.13 9.52 1.87
C GLU A 222 -29.97 10.42 2.30
N TYR A 223 -29.10 9.92 3.19
CA TYR A 223 -27.91 10.63 3.67
C TYR A 223 -26.65 10.00 3.07
N ASN A 224 -25.70 10.85 2.72
CA ASN A 224 -24.43 10.45 2.12
C ASN A 224 -23.27 10.93 2.98
N HIS A 225 -22.20 10.15 3.05
CA HIS A 225 -20.97 10.60 3.68
C HIS A 225 -20.43 11.86 2.98
N SER A 226 -19.74 12.69 3.75
CA SER A 226 -18.95 13.81 3.25
C SER A 226 -17.63 13.86 4.00
N ASN A 227 -16.66 14.65 3.55
CA ASN A 227 -15.38 14.87 4.22
C ASN A 227 -14.77 13.61 4.86
N THR A 228 -14.76 12.53 4.08
CA THR A 228 -14.34 11.20 4.55
C THR A 228 -13.12 10.75 3.75
N VAL A 229 -12.13 10.22 4.45
CA VAL A 229 -10.84 9.79 3.87
C VAL A 229 -10.56 8.34 4.24
N LEU A 230 -10.48 7.48 3.23
CA LEU A 230 -10.22 6.03 3.35
C LEU A 230 -8.83 5.70 2.79
N ASP A 231 -8.24 4.59 3.23
CA ASP A 231 -7.00 4.03 2.66
C ASP A 231 -7.27 2.61 2.15
N GLY A 232 -6.83 2.33 0.93
CA GLY A 232 -7.14 1.09 0.24
C GLY A 232 -6.18 0.75 -0.89
N GLU A 233 -6.37 -0.44 -1.46
CA GLU A 233 -5.66 -0.93 -2.63
C GLU A 233 -6.66 -1.20 -3.76
N PHE A 234 -6.42 -0.63 -4.93
CA PHE A 234 -7.18 -0.95 -6.14
C PHE A 234 -6.54 -2.15 -6.84
N VAL A 235 -7.33 -3.20 -7.09
CA VAL A 235 -6.88 -4.46 -7.69
C VAL A 235 -7.81 -4.88 -8.82
N ILE A 236 -7.30 -5.72 -9.73
CA ILE A 236 -8.12 -6.44 -10.71
C ILE A 236 -8.13 -7.91 -10.30
N ASP A 237 -9.29 -8.38 -9.84
CA ASP A 237 -9.51 -9.80 -9.64
C ASP A 237 -9.77 -10.48 -10.98
N VAL A 238 -9.30 -11.72 -11.13
CA VAL A 238 -9.64 -12.58 -12.26
C VAL A 238 -10.46 -13.75 -11.75
N ASP A 239 -11.71 -13.82 -12.17
CA ASP A 239 -12.60 -14.94 -11.84
C ASP A 239 -11.98 -16.25 -12.37
N PRO A 240 -11.77 -17.24 -11.50
CA PRO A 240 -11.05 -18.46 -11.87
C PRO A 240 -11.79 -19.38 -12.84
N HIS A 241 -13.11 -19.20 -12.98
CA HIS A 241 -13.96 -20.05 -13.79
C HIS A 241 -14.29 -19.42 -15.14
N THR A 242 -14.54 -18.12 -15.15
CA THR A 242 -14.96 -17.37 -16.34
C THR A 242 -13.83 -16.57 -16.98
N GLY A 243 -12.74 -16.30 -16.24
CA GLY A 243 -11.67 -15.41 -16.67
C GLY A 243 -12.07 -13.94 -16.67
N ALA A 244 -13.24 -13.58 -16.11
CA ALA A 244 -13.71 -12.21 -16.07
C ALA A 244 -12.82 -11.35 -15.15
N HIS A 245 -12.46 -10.15 -15.63
CA HIS A 245 -11.74 -9.16 -14.85
C HIS A 245 -12.74 -8.37 -14.00
N ILE A 246 -12.52 -8.31 -12.69
CA ILE A 246 -13.41 -7.68 -11.72
C ILE A 246 -12.61 -6.62 -10.96
N PRO A 247 -12.76 -5.33 -11.30
CA PRO A 247 -12.13 -4.25 -10.56
C PRO A 247 -12.66 -4.17 -9.12
N ARG A 248 -11.74 -4.13 -8.14
CA ARG A 248 -12.09 -4.05 -6.72
C ARG A 248 -11.25 -3.01 -5.99
N LEU A 249 -11.87 -2.33 -5.04
CA LEU A 249 -11.22 -1.47 -4.07
C LEU A 249 -11.22 -2.15 -2.70
N LEU A 250 -10.04 -2.57 -2.25
CA LEU A 250 -9.82 -3.24 -0.97
C LEU A 250 -9.47 -2.20 0.10
N LEU A 251 -10.46 -1.78 0.89
CA LEU A 251 -10.28 -0.81 1.97
C LEU A 251 -9.70 -1.47 3.22
N PHE A 252 -8.64 -0.89 3.79
CA PHE A 252 -7.96 -1.43 4.97
C PHE A 252 -7.77 -0.43 6.13
N ASP A 253 -7.98 0.88 5.92
CA ASP A 253 -7.96 1.88 7.00
C ASP A 253 -8.94 3.04 6.74
N LEU A 254 -9.24 3.81 7.79
CA LEU A 254 -10.14 4.97 7.79
C LEU A 254 -9.47 6.12 8.56
N LEU A 255 -9.12 7.19 7.84
CA LEU A 255 -8.37 8.31 8.39
C LEU A 255 -9.33 9.39 8.94
N VAL A 256 -10.40 9.68 8.21
CA VAL A 256 -11.38 10.72 8.53
C VAL A 256 -12.77 10.22 8.20
N LEU A 257 -13.75 10.45 9.08
CA LEU A 257 -15.15 10.10 8.86
C LEU A 257 -16.02 11.32 9.14
N ASP A 258 -16.72 11.83 8.12
CA ASP A 258 -17.61 12.98 8.23
C ASP A 258 -16.98 14.17 8.96
N SER A 259 -15.77 14.55 8.56
CA SER A 259 -14.92 15.60 9.16
C SER A 259 -14.30 15.26 10.53
N GLU A 260 -14.66 14.14 11.16
CA GLU A 260 -13.97 13.66 12.36
C GLU A 260 -12.64 12.99 11.97
N ASN A 261 -11.51 13.61 12.34
CA ASN A 261 -10.20 12.99 12.15
C ASN A 261 -9.99 11.85 13.15
N LEU A 262 -9.76 10.65 12.62
CA LEU A 262 -9.58 9.41 13.37
C LEU A 262 -8.12 8.91 13.40
N MET A 263 -7.19 9.62 12.77
CA MET A 263 -5.79 9.18 12.63
C MET A 263 -5.09 8.98 13.97
N SER A 264 -5.45 9.75 15.01
CA SER A 264 -4.93 9.58 16.37
C SER A 264 -5.49 8.35 17.11
N ARG A 265 -6.57 7.73 16.59
CA ARG A 265 -7.21 6.56 17.21
C ARG A 265 -6.48 5.27 16.83
N PRO A 266 -6.48 4.23 17.68
CA PRO A 266 -5.96 2.90 17.33
C PRO A 266 -6.62 2.30 16.08
N LEU A 267 -5.88 1.48 15.33
CA LEU A 267 -6.38 0.78 14.13
C LEU A 267 -7.69 0.02 14.41
N LEU A 268 -7.79 -0.66 15.55
CA LEU A 268 -9.02 -1.38 15.93
C LEU A 268 -10.28 -0.48 15.88
N LYS A 269 -10.14 0.78 16.30
CA LYS A 269 -11.25 1.75 16.26
C LYS A 269 -11.49 2.27 14.85
N ARG A 270 -10.42 2.60 14.11
CA ARG A 270 -10.52 3.07 12.71
C ARG A 270 -11.16 2.02 11.81
N TYR A 271 -10.65 0.79 11.84
CA TYR A 271 -11.16 -0.36 11.11
C TYR A 271 -12.59 -0.75 11.52
N GLY A 272 -12.91 -0.72 12.82
CA GLY A 272 -14.28 -0.97 13.28
C GLY A 272 -15.28 0.06 12.73
N ARG A 273 -14.90 1.34 12.68
CA ARG A 273 -15.72 2.40 12.07
C ARG A 273 -15.82 2.25 10.55
N LEU A 274 -14.73 1.90 9.87
CA LEU A 274 -14.73 1.58 8.43
C LEU A 274 -15.76 0.50 8.11
N GLN A 275 -15.76 -0.59 8.87
CA GLN A 275 -16.70 -1.69 8.66
C GLN A 275 -18.15 -1.28 8.93
N GLN A 276 -18.42 -0.63 10.06
CA GLN A 276 -19.79 -0.36 10.51
C GLN A 276 -20.44 0.82 9.81
N TYR A 277 -19.69 1.88 9.53
CA TYR A 277 -20.24 3.14 9.03
C TYR A 277 -20.04 3.33 7.53
N VAL A 278 -19.01 2.74 6.92
CA VAL A 278 -18.77 2.93 5.47
C VAL A 278 -19.17 1.67 4.68
N VAL A 279 -18.53 0.53 4.97
CA VAL A 279 -18.66 -0.67 4.13
C VAL A 279 -20.02 -1.33 4.29
N LYS A 280 -20.56 -1.40 5.51
CA LYS A 280 -21.87 -2.03 5.75
C LYS A 280 -23.02 -1.23 5.12
N PRO A 281 -23.11 0.11 5.25
CA PRO A 281 -24.12 0.89 4.52
C PRO A 281 -23.96 0.82 3.01
N TYR A 282 -22.73 0.88 2.48
CA TYR A 282 -22.46 0.66 1.05
C TYR A 282 -23.03 -0.68 0.57
N LYS A 283 -22.71 -1.79 1.24
CA LYS A 283 -23.22 -3.13 0.86
C LYS A 283 -24.74 -3.21 0.87
N LYS A 284 -25.38 -2.67 1.92
CA LYS A 284 -26.84 -2.62 2.02
C LYS A 284 -27.46 -1.83 0.86
N HIS A 285 -26.80 -0.77 0.42
CA HIS A 285 -27.26 0.01 -0.73
C HIS A 285 -27.08 -0.75 -2.05
N GLN A 286 -25.97 -1.46 -2.24
CA GLN A 286 -25.75 -2.30 -3.42
C GLN A 286 -26.87 -3.35 -3.59
N GLU A 287 -27.37 -3.94 -2.50
CA GLU A 287 -28.49 -4.89 -2.53
C GLU A 287 -29.81 -4.28 -3.04
N THR A 288 -29.94 -2.94 -3.03
CA THR A 288 -31.15 -2.23 -3.49
C THR A 288 -31.05 -1.74 -4.94
N LEU A 289 -29.86 -1.78 -5.54
CA LEU A 289 -29.63 -1.25 -6.88
C LEU A 289 -30.03 -2.25 -7.97
N PRO A 290 -30.59 -1.78 -9.09
CA PRO A 290 -30.81 -2.62 -10.27
C PRO A 290 -29.49 -3.20 -10.82
N PRO A 291 -29.49 -4.42 -11.39
CA PRO A 291 -28.28 -5.05 -11.93
C PRO A 291 -27.55 -4.23 -13.01
N ASP A 292 -28.28 -3.48 -13.84
CA ASP A 292 -27.73 -2.61 -14.88
C ASP A 292 -27.01 -1.39 -14.31
N VAL A 293 -27.43 -0.90 -13.13
CA VAL A 293 -26.74 0.17 -12.40
C VAL A 293 -25.46 -0.37 -11.75
N ILE A 294 -25.52 -1.57 -11.15
CA ILE A 294 -24.34 -2.23 -10.58
C ILE A 294 -23.28 -2.48 -11.66
N ALA A 295 -23.70 -2.93 -12.85
CA ALA A 295 -22.81 -3.19 -13.97
C ALA A 295 -22.12 -1.91 -14.53
N GLN A 296 -22.66 -0.73 -14.27
CA GLN A 296 -22.05 0.55 -14.64
C GLN A 296 -21.06 1.08 -13.59
N GLN A 297 -21.02 0.47 -12.39
CA GLN A 297 -20.09 0.90 -11.37
C GLN A 297 -18.65 0.59 -11.78
N PRO A 298 -17.70 1.47 -11.46
CA PRO A 298 -16.31 1.33 -11.89
C PRO A 298 -15.58 0.18 -11.17
N PHE A 299 -16.02 -0.18 -9.96
CA PHE A 299 -15.45 -1.26 -9.15
C PHE A 299 -16.34 -1.62 -7.95
N GLU A 300 -16.12 -2.81 -7.39
CA GLU A 300 -16.71 -3.23 -6.12
C GLU A 300 -15.87 -2.74 -4.93
N VAL A 301 -16.53 -2.33 -3.84
CA VAL A 301 -15.84 -1.92 -2.60
C VAL A 301 -15.89 -3.02 -1.53
N ILE A 302 -14.73 -3.39 -0.99
CA ILE A 302 -14.59 -4.49 -0.04
C ILE A 302 -13.72 -4.07 1.14
N CYS A 303 -14.13 -4.42 2.35
CA CYS A 303 -13.26 -4.31 3.51
C CYS A 303 -12.27 -5.46 3.51
N LYS A 304 -10.98 -5.17 3.40
CA LYS A 304 -9.90 -6.15 3.41
C LYS A 304 -9.87 -6.89 4.75
N LYS A 305 -9.84 -8.23 4.68
CA LYS A 305 -9.83 -9.08 5.88
C LYS A 305 -8.48 -8.95 6.61
N GLN A 306 -8.55 -8.74 7.91
CA GLN A 306 -7.39 -8.65 8.80
C GLN A 306 -7.42 -9.85 9.77
N GLU A 307 -6.25 -10.41 10.04
CA GLU A 307 -6.04 -11.41 11.10
C GLU A 307 -5.20 -10.80 12.22
N LEU A 308 -5.23 -11.40 13.41
CA LEU A 308 -4.25 -11.05 14.45
C LEU A 308 -2.85 -11.49 13.99
N SER A 309 -1.79 -10.81 14.41
CA SER A 309 -0.41 -11.08 13.95
C SER A 309 0.11 -12.49 14.24
N TYR A 310 -0.54 -13.27 15.10
CA TYR A 310 -0.23 -14.70 15.30
C TYR A 310 -1.06 -15.65 14.42
N GLY A 311 -1.95 -15.13 13.58
CA GLY A 311 -2.75 -15.83 12.57
C GLY A 311 -2.06 -15.94 11.21
N ILE A 312 -0.74 -15.76 11.16
CA ILE A 312 0.08 -15.76 9.93
C ILE A 312 -0.16 -17.02 9.09
N GLU A 313 -0.19 -18.18 9.75
CA GLU A 313 -0.40 -19.48 9.09
C GLU A 313 -1.76 -19.55 8.38
N ALA A 314 -2.81 -18.97 8.97
CA ALA A 314 -4.13 -18.90 8.34
C ALA A 314 -4.13 -17.99 7.10
N VAL A 315 -3.35 -16.89 7.11
CA VAL A 315 -3.22 -16.05 5.92
C VAL A 315 -2.59 -16.85 4.77
N PHE A 316 -1.49 -17.58 5.01
CA PHE A 316 -0.85 -18.38 3.96
C PHE A 316 -1.70 -19.56 3.47
N ARG A 317 -2.40 -20.26 4.37
CA ARG A 317 -3.12 -21.49 4.02
C ARG A 317 -4.56 -21.29 3.59
N ASP A 318 -5.23 -20.30 4.15
CA ASP A 318 -6.67 -20.13 3.99
C ASP A 318 -7.01 -18.89 3.16
N HIS A 319 -6.16 -17.85 3.14
CA HIS A 319 -6.47 -16.60 2.44
C HIS A 319 -5.79 -16.53 1.07
N VAL A 320 -4.46 -16.57 1.04
CA VAL A 320 -3.66 -16.41 -0.19
C VAL A 320 -4.09 -17.37 -1.32
N PRO A 321 -4.36 -18.67 -1.07
CA PRO A 321 -4.75 -19.60 -2.13
C PRO A 321 -6.12 -19.30 -2.76
N ASN A 322 -6.96 -18.52 -2.07
CA ASN A 322 -8.31 -18.18 -2.50
C ASN A 322 -8.40 -16.76 -3.09
N LEU A 323 -7.28 -16.05 -3.22
CA LEU A 323 -7.24 -14.73 -3.86
C LEU A 323 -7.45 -14.86 -5.38
N MET A 324 -8.15 -13.88 -5.93
CA MET A 324 -8.36 -13.74 -7.38
C MET A 324 -7.42 -12.68 -8.00
N HIS A 325 -6.64 -11.98 -7.17
CA HIS A 325 -5.57 -11.05 -7.56
C HIS A 325 -4.20 -11.57 -7.10
N GLY A 326 -3.13 -10.96 -7.61
CA GLY A 326 -1.76 -11.26 -7.20
C GLY A 326 -1.50 -10.83 -5.75
N SER A 327 -0.63 -11.57 -5.06
CA SER A 327 -0.12 -11.23 -3.73
C SER A 327 1.35 -11.58 -3.65
N ASP A 328 2.17 -10.68 -3.08
CA ASP A 328 3.62 -10.80 -3.07
C ASP A 328 4.23 -10.82 -1.66
N GLY A 329 3.39 -10.98 -0.63
CA GLY A 329 3.85 -11.02 0.75
C GLY A 329 2.75 -10.74 1.77
N LEU A 330 3.12 -10.12 2.89
CA LEU A 330 2.23 -9.78 4.00
C LEU A 330 2.42 -8.32 4.43
N ILE A 331 1.36 -7.72 4.95
CA ILE A 331 1.40 -6.42 5.64
C ILE A 331 1.05 -6.65 7.10
N PHE A 332 1.93 -6.20 8.00
CA PHE A 332 1.68 -6.11 9.43
C PHE A 332 1.41 -4.67 9.82
N THR A 333 0.27 -4.41 10.45
CA THR A 333 -0.11 -3.06 10.89
C THR A 333 -0.34 -3.09 12.39
N SER A 334 0.27 -2.16 13.13
CA SER A 334 0.05 -2.06 14.57
C SER A 334 -1.43 -1.83 14.88
N ALA A 335 -1.96 -2.60 15.83
CA ALA A 335 -3.35 -2.48 16.26
C ALA A 335 -3.59 -1.23 17.12
N GLU A 336 -2.52 -0.64 17.67
CA GLU A 336 -2.56 0.40 18.71
C GLU A 336 -2.03 1.75 18.25
N ALA A 337 -1.07 1.74 17.31
CA ALA A 337 -0.43 2.97 16.86
C ALA A 337 -1.43 3.92 16.14
N PRO A 338 -1.23 5.24 16.29
CA PRO A 338 -1.90 6.21 15.43
C PRO A 338 -1.46 6.01 13.98
N TYR A 339 -2.31 6.44 13.05
CA TYR A 339 -1.97 6.51 11.64
C TYR A 339 -0.98 7.67 11.43
N THR A 340 0.18 7.39 10.83
CA THR A 340 1.23 8.40 10.61
C THR A 340 1.43 8.65 9.11
N PRO A 341 1.28 9.90 8.62
CA PRO A 341 1.64 10.27 7.26
C PRO A 341 3.11 10.04 6.95
N GLY A 342 3.42 9.56 5.74
CA GLY A 342 4.79 9.24 5.34
C GLY A 342 5.29 7.92 5.94
N THR A 343 6.61 7.75 6.06
CA THR A 343 7.20 6.49 6.54
C THR A 343 6.75 6.14 7.96
N ASP A 344 6.11 4.98 8.12
CA ASP A 344 5.57 4.51 9.40
C ASP A 344 6.27 3.21 9.83
N PRO A 345 7.10 3.23 10.90
CA PRO A 345 7.77 2.04 11.41
C PRO A 345 6.81 1.05 12.10
N LYS A 346 5.52 1.40 12.25
CA LYS A 346 4.46 0.55 12.78
C LYS A 346 3.63 -0.13 11.69
N ILE A 347 4.04 0.01 10.43
CA ILE A 347 3.50 -0.74 9.30
C ILE A 347 4.66 -1.43 8.59
N LEU A 348 4.66 -2.76 8.63
CA LEU A 348 5.76 -3.59 8.13
C LEU A 348 5.30 -4.32 6.87
N LYS A 349 6.08 -4.23 5.80
CA LYS A 349 5.91 -5.05 4.59
C LYS A 349 6.88 -6.22 4.65
N TRP A 350 6.34 -7.43 4.66
CA TRP A 350 7.12 -8.65 4.57
C TRP A 350 6.98 -9.22 3.17
N LYS A 351 8.09 -9.65 2.58
CA LYS A 351 8.15 -10.49 1.39
C LYS A 351 9.12 -11.64 1.65
N PRO A 352 8.91 -12.83 1.07
CA PRO A 352 9.88 -13.89 1.15
C PRO A 352 11.24 -13.41 0.59
N PRO A 353 12.34 -13.51 1.36
CA PRO A 353 13.66 -13.11 0.89
C PRO A 353 14.08 -13.86 -0.38
N SER A 354 13.71 -15.13 -0.45
CA SER A 354 13.84 -16.04 -1.60
C SER A 354 13.06 -15.62 -2.86
N GLU A 355 12.16 -14.63 -2.77
CA GLU A 355 11.40 -14.10 -3.90
C GLU A 355 11.78 -12.66 -4.26
N ASN A 356 12.71 -12.05 -3.53
CA ASN A 356 13.19 -10.71 -3.87
C ASN A 356 14.11 -10.79 -5.09
N SER A 357 13.60 -10.31 -6.22
CA SER A 357 14.35 -10.21 -7.47
C SER A 357 15.06 -8.88 -7.64
N ILE A 358 16.10 -8.86 -8.47
CA ILE A 358 16.84 -7.67 -8.88
C ILE A 358 16.97 -7.70 -10.39
N ASP A 359 16.76 -6.54 -11.03
CA ASP A 359 17.02 -6.37 -12.46
C ASP A 359 18.47 -5.89 -12.67
N PHE A 360 19.26 -6.61 -13.47
CA PHE A 360 20.61 -6.21 -13.89
C PHE A 360 20.71 -6.15 -15.41
N ILE A 361 21.72 -5.46 -15.94
CA ILE A 361 22.13 -5.64 -17.33
C ILE A 361 23.00 -6.90 -17.41
N LEU A 362 22.70 -7.80 -18.34
CA LEU A 362 23.48 -8.99 -18.61
C LEU A 362 24.63 -8.65 -19.56
N GLN A 363 25.84 -9.08 -19.22
CA GLN A 363 26.96 -9.13 -20.16
C GLN A 363 27.52 -10.53 -20.25
N LEU A 364 27.68 -11.02 -21.49
CA LEU A 364 28.23 -12.33 -21.80
C LEU A 364 29.73 -12.22 -22.06
N LYS A 365 30.54 -12.80 -21.17
CA LYS A 365 31.99 -12.84 -21.34
C LYS A 365 32.43 -14.22 -21.81
N PHE A 366 32.61 -14.36 -23.12
CA PHE A 366 33.02 -15.61 -23.76
C PHE A 366 34.50 -15.93 -23.50
N PRO A 367 34.86 -17.21 -23.30
CA PRO A 367 36.25 -17.63 -23.26
C PRO A 367 36.91 -17.45 -24.64
N ALA A 368 38.24 -17.39 -24.68
CA ALA A 368 38.95 -17.34 -25.95
C ALA A 368 39.00 -18.72 -26.63
N ILE A 369 39.07 -18.74 -27.96
CA ILE A 369 39.30 -19.97 -28.73
C ILE A 369 40.68 -20.55 -28.31
N PRO A 370 40.79 -21.86 -28.01
CA PRO A 370 42.03 -22.46 -27.51
C PRO A 370 43.29 -22.15 -28.33
N ASP A 371 43.15 -22.06 -29.65
CA ASP A 371 44.25 -21.80 -30.59
C ASP A 371 44.37 -20.32 -31.00
N VAL A 372 43.40 -19.47 -30.66
CA VAL A 372 43.36 -18.04 -31.04
C VAL A 372 42.96 -17.20 -29.82
N PRO A 373 43.90 -16.87 -28.91
CA PRO A 373 43.61 -16.19 -27.65
C PRO A 373 42.99 -14.79 -27.76
N THR A 374 43.06 -14.18 -28.95
CA THR A 374 42.51 -12.85 -29.24
C THR A 374 41.06 -12.88 -29.68
N GLU A 375 40.51 -14.06 -30.00
CA GLU A 375 39.15 -14.22 -30.51
C GLU A 375 38.27 -14.97 -29.52
N PRO A 376 37.07 -14.46 -29.22
CA PRO A 376 36.11 -15.14 -28.36
C PRO A 376 35.49 -16.36 -29.05
N ASP A 377 35.33 -17.46 -28.30
CA ASP A 377 34.57 -18.62 -28.71
C ASP A 377 33.09 -18.41 -28.36
N PHE A 378 32.31 -17.92 -29.34
CA PHE A 378 30.87 -17.69 -29.20
C PHE A 378 30.04 -18.99 -29.09
N CYS A 379 30.63 -20.16 -29.36
CA CYS A 379 29.96 -21.46 -29.20
C CYS A 379 30.13 -22.02 -27.78
N ALA A 380 31.19 -21.61 -27.09
CA ALA A 380 31.44 -21.97 -25.70
C ALA A 380 30.52 -21.21 -24.73
N LYS A 381 30.32 -21.79 -23.54
CA LYS A 381 29.51 -21.19 -22.49
C LYS A 381 30.22 -19.97 -21.89
N PRO A 382 29.62 -18.77 -21.92
CA PRO A 382 30.23 -17.57 -21.37
C PRO A 382 30.12 -17.54 -19.84
N VAL A 383 30.84 -16.61 -19.22
CA VAL A 383 30.51 -16.12 -17.88
C VAL A 383 29.40 -15.08 -18.03
N PHE A 384 28.31 -15.28 -17.28
CA PHE A 384 27.13 -14.42 -17.29
C PHE A 384 27.28 -13.34 -16.20
N MET A 385 27.78 -12.17 -16.60
CA MET A 385 28.04 -11.05 -15.70
C MET A 385 26.78 -10.21 -15.49
N LEU A 386 26.50 -9.86 -14.24
CA LEU A 386 25.42 -8.96 -13.85
C LEU A 386 25.99 -7.57 -13.60
N LEU A 387 25.51 -6.58 -14.35
CA LEU A 387 25.90 -5.19 -14.18
C LEU A 387 24.79 -4.36 -13.56
N MET A 388 25.18 -3.58 -12.55
CA MET A 388 24.34 -2.69 -11.77
C MET A 388 24.43 -1.27 -12.30
N ASN A 389 23.28 -0.60 -12.39
CA ASN A 389 23.20 0.76 -12.90
C ASN A 389 23.72 1.78 -11.86
N HIS A 390 24.69 2.61 -12.25
CA HIS A 390 25.23 3.72 -11.46
C HIS A 390 24.83 5.11 -11.98
N GLY A 391 23.86 5.19 -12.89
CA GLY A 391 23.39 6.42 -13.52
C GLY A 391 24.42 6.93 -14.52
N HIS A 392 24.85 8.18 -14.37
CA HIS A 392 25.81 8.80 -15.31
C HIS A 392 27.18 8.11 -15.37
N GLU A 393 27.54 7.29 -14.37
CA GLU A 393 28.77 6.50 -14.35
C GLU A 393 28.68 5.20 -15.17
N GLY A 394 27.51 4.93 -15.78
CA GLY A 394 27.25 3.71 -16.55
C GLY A 394 26.93 2.49 -15.69
N ASN A 395 27.09 1.30 -16.27
CA ASN A 395 26.83 0.03 -15.61
C ASN A 395 28.12 -0.56 -15.06
N HIS A 396 28.12 -0.93 -13.77
CA HIS A 396 29.29 -1.48 -13.07
C HIS A 396 29.06 -2.95 -12.76
N PHE A 397 30.11 -3.77 -12.89
CA PHE A 397 30.02 -5.18 -12.51
C PHE A 397 29.61 -5.34 -11.05
N PHE A 398 28.59 -6.17 -10.81
CA PHE A 398 28.12 -6.50 -9.46
C PHE A 398 28.53 -7.92 -9.07
N ASP A 399 28.05 -8.92 -9.82
CA ASP A 399 28.28 -10.34 -9.56
C ASP A 399 28.06 -11.16 -10.84
N THR A 400 28.07 -12.49 -10.74
CA THR A 400 27.75 -13.41 -11.85
C THR A 400 26.50 -14.22 -11.55
N MET A 401 25.72 -14.55 -12.58
CA MET A 401 24.64 -15.54 -12.47
C MET A 401 25.07 -16.91 -12.98
N GLU A 402 24.40 -17.96 -12.50
CA GLU A 402 24.57 -19.30 -13.01
C GLU A 402 23.43 -19.66 -13.96
N VAL A 403 23.80 -20.10 -15.15
CA VAL A 403 22.90 -20.67 -16.15
C VAL A 403 23.35 -22.12 -16.33
N ASP A 404 22.43 -23.08 -16.29
CA ASP A 404 22.80 -24.48 -16.54
C ASP A 404 23.09 -24.74 -18.02
N ASP A 405 23.73 -25.87 -18.32
CA ASP A 405 24.16 -26.18 -19.70
C ASP A 405 22.97 -26.35 -20.65
N ALA A 406 21.86 -26.91 -20.19
CA ALA A 406 20.69 -27.12 -21.05
C ALA A 406 20.05 -25.78 -21.45
N THR A 407 19.87 -24.87 -20.47
CA THR A 407 19.38 -23.51 -20.72
C THR A 407 20.30 -22.75 -21.68
N TRP A 408 21.63 -22.88 -21.52
CA TRP A 408 22.57 -22.24 -22.45
C TRP A 408 22.49 -22.79 -23.87
N GLU A 409 22.38 -24.12 -24.05
CA GLU A 409 22.19 -24.70 -25.39
C GLU A 409 20.89 -24.24 -26.04
N GLU A 410 19.80 -24.09 -25.27
CA GLU A 410 18.54 -23.53 -25.75
C GLU A 410 18.70 -22.07 -26.21
N TRP A 411 19.33 -21.23 -25.38
CA TRP A 411 19.62 -19.84 -25.72
C TRP A 411 20.45 -19.74 -27.00
N LYS A 412 21.56 -20.48 -27.10
CA LYS A 412 22.36 -20.52 -28.34
C LYS A 412 21.54 -20.93 -29.56
N ALA A 413 20.69 -21.96 -29.42
CA ALA A 413 19.89 -22.49 -30.52
C ALA A 413 18.82 -21.50 -31.00
N SER A 414 18.34 -20.60 -30.14
CA SER A 414 17.35 -19.58 -30.51
C SER A 414 17.89 -18.55 -31.52
N GLY A 415 19.21 -18.31 -31.53
CA GLY A 415 19.85 -17.24 -32.30
C GLY A 415 19.51 -15.81 -31.82
N GLU A 416 18.85 -15.67 -30.68
CA GLU A 416 18.51 -14.38 -30.08
C GLU A 416 19.75 -13.71 -29.47
N GLN A 417 19.80 -12.37 -29.53
CA GLN A 417 20.84 -11.61 -28.83
C GLN A 417 20.46 -11.47 -27.35
N TYR A 418 21.31 -12.00 -26.47
CA TYR A 418 21.12 -11.93 -25.01
C TYR A 418 22.02 -10.92 -24.31
N ASP A 419 23.14 -10.57 -24.94
CA ASP A 419 24.07 -9.57 -24.42
C ASP A 419 23.41 -8.19 -24.33
N ASP A 420 23.78 -7.41 -23.31
CA ASP A 420 23.26 -6.08 -23.00
C ASP A 420 21.74 -5.99 -22.69
N ARG A 421 21.05 -7.13 -22.48
CA ARG A 421 19.64 -7.14 -22.06
C ARG A 421 19.46 -7.03 -20.56
N VAL A 422 18.33 -6.48 -20.14
CA VAL A 422 17.94 -6.49 -18.73
C VAL A 422 17.44 -7.89 -18.37
N VAL A 423 18.01 -8.47 -17.31
CA VAL A 423 17.64 -9.75 -16.74
C VAL A 423 17.14 -9.57 -15.31
N GLU A 424 16.02 -10.19 -14.99
CA GLU A 424 15.52 -10.32 -13.63
C GLU A 424 16.10 -11.61 -13.01
N VAL A 425 16.78 -11.47 -11.87
CA VAL A 425 17.41 -12.60 -11.16
C VAL A 425 16.96 -12.66 -9.71
N VAL A 426 17.02 -13.84 -9.11
CA VAL A 426 16.76 -14.08 -7.69
C VAL A 426 17.93 -14.81 -7.04
N TRP A 427 18.17 -14.58 -5.76
CA TRP A 427 19.24 -15.26 -5.04
C TRP A 427 18.82 -16.69 -4.68
N ASP A 428 19.49 -17.69 -5.27
CA ASP A 428 19.40 -19.08 -4.82
C ASP A 428 20.33 -19.28 -3.63
N LYS A 429 19.75 -19.25 -2.43
CA LYS A 429 20.50 -19.43 -1.19
C LYS A 429 21.11 -20.83 -1.03
N THR A 430 20.57 -21.84 -1.71
CA THR A 430 21.09 -23.22 -1.64
C THR A 430 22.36 -23.36 -2.46
N ARG A 431 22.38 -22.74 -3.64
CA ARG A 431 23.53 -22.76 -4.56
C ARG A 431 24.51 -21.61 -4.32
N GLU A 432 24.13 -20.64 -3.49
CA GLU A 432 24.85 -19.38 -3.26
C GLU A 432 25.15 -18.66 -4.58
N THR A 433 24.16 -18.59 -5.46
CA THR A 433 24.28 -17.99 -6.79
C THR A 433 23.02 -17.24 -7.20
N TRP A 434 23.14 -16.35 -8.18
CA TRP A 434 22.00 -15.72 -8.83
C TRP A 434 21.39 -16.67 -9.86
N LYS A 435 20.08 -16.89 -9.75
CA LYS A 435 19.28 -17.67 -10.68
C LYS A 435 18.51 -16.74 -11.59
N PHE A 436 18.57 -17.02 -12.90
CA PHE A 436 17.75 -16.39 -13.91
C PHE A 436 16.24 -16.59 -13.64
N LEU A 437 15.45 -15.52 -13.71
CA LEU A 437 13.99 -15.59 -13.75
C LEU A 437 13.46 -15.36 -15.16
N ARG A 438 13.76 -14.19 -15.73
CA ARG A 438 13.28 -13.81 -17.07
C ARG A 438 14.08 -12.63 -17.63
N PHE A 439 13.94 -12.39 -18.93
CA PHE A 439 14.31 -11.13 -19.54
C PHE A 439 13.24 -10.06 -19.27
N ARG A 440 13.69 -8.81 -19.15
CA ARG A 440 12.86 -7.62 -18.91
C ARG A 440 12.90 -6.71 -20.12
N ASP A 441 12.26 -7.14 -21.20
CA ASP A 441 12.20 -6.37 -22.45
C ASP A 441 11.40 -5.06 -22.31
N ASP A 442 10.68 -4.90 -21.20
CA ASP A 442 10.04 -3.65 -20.78
C ASP A 442 11.04 -2.61 -20.26
N LYS A 443 12.32 -2.96 -20.10
CA LYS A 443 13.36 -2.11 -19.48
C LYS A 443 14.60 -1.99 -20.34
N PHE A 444 15.16 -0.78 -20.35
CA PHE A 444 16.46 -0.48 -20.96
C PHE A 444 17.61 -0.45 -19.94
N GLU A 445 17.29 -0.35 -18.65
CA GLU A 445 18.27 -0.24 -17.58
C GLU A 445 17.94 -1.21 -16.45
N GLY A 446 18.98 -1.78 -15.82
CA GLY A 446 18.87 -2.49 -14.56
C GLY A 446 18.53 -1.55 -13.39
N ASN A 447 18.30 -2.13 -12.21
CA ASN A 447 18.03 -1.36 -11.01
C ASN A 447 19.23 -0.49 -10.61
N TYR A 448 18.94 0.75 -10.18
CA TYR A 448 19.94 1.67 -9.68
C TYR A 448 20.57 1.19 -8.37
N LYS A 449 21.85 1.49 -8.15
CA LYS A 449 22.66 0.98 -7.02
C LYS A 449 21.99 1.05 -5.64
N SER A 450 21.27 2.14 -5.33
CA SER A 450 20.59 2.25 -4.02
C SER A 450 19.44 1.26 -3.86
N VAL A 451 18.73 0.94 -4.95
CA VAL A 451 17.68 -0.08 -4.98
C VAL A 451 18.28 -1.46 -4.80
N VAL A 452 19.35 -1.77 -5.54
CA VAL A 452 20.08 -3.04 -5.41
C VAL A 452 20.53 -3.26 -3.97
N TYR A 453 21.23 -2.29 -3.36
CA TYR A 453 21.68 -2.43 -1.97
C TYR A 453 20.52 -2.57 -0.97
N SER A 454 19.38 -1.91 -1.21
CA SER A 454 18.19 -2.08 -0.37
C SER A 454 17.60 -3.48 -0.46
N ILE A 455 17.56 -4.07 -1.66
CA ILE A 455 17.08 -5.42 -1.89
C ILE A 455 18.06 -6.44 -1.30
N ILE A 456 19.37 -6.27 -1.50
CA ILE A 456 20.40 -7.13 -0.88
C ILE A 456 20.27 -7.14 0.64
N LYS A 457 20.06 -5.98 1.27
CA LYS A 457 19.81 -5.90 2.71
C LYS A 457 18.56 -6.72 3.12
N SER A 458 17.50 -6.67 2.31
CA SER A 458 16.27 -7.42 2.53
C SER A 458 16.46 -8.93 2.33
N ILE A 459 17.35 -9.35 1.43
CA ILE A 459 17.73 -10.76 1.24
C ILE A 459 18.57 -11.25 2.44
N GLN A 460 19.53 -10.44 2.90
CA GLN A 460 20.45 -10.80 3.98
C GLN A 460 19.78 -10.87 5.36
N HIS A 461 18.90 -9.90 5.67
CA HIS A 461 18.26 -9.76 6.98
C HIS A 461 16.78 -10.15 6.97
N GLY A 462 16.30 -10.67 5.85
CA GLY A 462 14.93 -11.10 5.71
C GLY A 462 14.65 -12.40 6.45
N VAL A 463 13.35 -12.65 6.65
CA VAL A 463 12.82 -13.81 7.38
C VAL A 463 12.02 -14.64 6.40
N GLU A 464 12.32 -15.92 6.22
CA GLU A 464 11.53 -16.81 5.35
C GLU A 464 10.17 -17.16 5.97
N ALA A 465 9.23 -17.62 5.15
CA ALA A 465 7.85 -17.91 5.57
C ALA A 465 7.80 -18.92 6.72
N GLU A 466 8.62 -19.98 6.66
CA GLU A 466 8.73 -21.01 7.68
C GLU A 466 9.19 -20.44 9.03
N GLN A 467 10.18 -19.54 9.01
CA GLN A 467 10.67 -18.88 10.22
C GLN A 467 9.57 -17.99 10.81
N LEU A 468 8.89 -17.22 9.96
CA LEU A 468 7.81 -16.33 10.36
C LEU A 468 6.65 -17.11 11.03
N VAL A 469 6.22 -18.22 10.43
CA VAL A 469 5.18 -19.10 11.00
C VAL A 469 5.64 -19.77 12.28
N ALA A 470 6.89 -20.24 12.36
CA ALA A 470 7.45 -20.83 13.58
C ALA A 470 7.47 -19.85 14.77
N HIS A 471 7.55 -18.54 14.51
CA HIS A 471 7.45 -17.50 15.55
C HIS A 471 6.01 -17.21 16.02
N ALA A 472 4.97 -17.60 15.26
CA ALA A 472 3.57 -17.28 15.58
C ALA A 472 3.14 -17.74 16.98
N GLY A 473 3.66 -18.88 17.46
CA GLY A 473 3.40 -19.38 18.81
C GLY A 473 3.91 -18.45 19.93
N ARG A 474 5.10 -17.86 19.76
CA ARG A 474 5.67 -16.88 20.70
C ARG A 474 4.86 -15.58 20.70
N ILE A 475 4.54 -15.08 19.52
CA ILE A 475 3.68 -13.89 19.32
C ILE A 475 2.34 -14.10 20.03
N ARG A 476 1.70 -15.25 19.82
CA ARG A 476 0.42 -15.59 20.47
C ARG A 476 0.52 -15.60 21.99
N LYS A 477 1.56 -16.22 22.55
CA LYS A 477 1.78 -16.28 24.00
C LYS A 477 1.95 -14.88 24.58
N ALA A 478 2.78 -14.05 23.96
CA ALA A 478 3.04 -12.68 24.41
C ALA A 478 1.79 -11.80 24.30
N TRP A 479 1.06 -11.89 23.18
CA TRP A 479 -0.22 -11.20 22.98
C TRP A 479 -1.23 -11.56 24.07
N LYS A 480 -1.42 -12.85 24.36
CA LYS A 480 -2.35 -13.30 25.41
C LYS A 480 -1.94 -12.82 26.80
N ALA A 481 -0.64 -12.76 27.09
CA ALA A 481 -0.14 -12.24 28.36
C ALA A 481 -0.47 -10.74 28.50
N ARG A 482 -0.27 -9.94 27.45
CA ARG A 482 -0.67 -8.51 27.44
C ARG A 482 -2.17 -8.34 27.61
N ALA A 483 -2.98 -9.12 26.88
CA ALA A 483 -4.43 -9.06 26.99
C ALA A 483 -4.93 -9.38 28.41
N ALA A 484 -4.35 -10.40 29.06
CA ALA A 484 -4.65 -10.74 30.44
C ALA A 484 -4.23 -9.64 31.43
N ALA A 485 -3.08 -9.00 31.21
CA ALA A 485 -2.61 -7.90 32.06
C ALA A 485 -3.47 -6.63 31.94
N ARG A 486 -4.14 -6.42 30.79
CA ARG A 486 -5.08 -5.31 30.56
C ARG A 486 -6.49 -5.60 31.07
N ALA A 487 -6.81 -6.87 31.35
CA ALA A 487 -8.13 -7.25 31.81
C ALA A 487 -8.40 -6.67 33.22
N PRO A 488 -9.59 -6.10 33.47
CA PRO A 488 -9.94 -5.64 34.81
C PRO A 488 -9.93 -6.83 35.80
N PRO A 489 -9.60 -6.60 37.08
CA PRO A 489 -9.61 -7.65 38.08
C PRO A 489 -11.01 -8.28 38.17
N PRO A 490 -11.11 -9.59 38.44
CA PRO A 490 -12.39 -10.25 38.58
C PRO A 490 -13.22 -9.55 39.68
N PRO A 491 -14.54 -9.44 39.52
CA PRO A 491 -15.39 -8.87 40.55
C PRO A 491 -15.21 -9.65 41.86
N PRO A 492 -15.24 -8.98 43.03
CA PRO A 492 -15.10 -9.66 44.30
C PRO A 492 -16.19 -10.74 44.44
N PRO A 493 -15.88 -11.88 45.08
CA PRO A 493 -16.88 -12.92 45.30
C PRO A 493 -18.08 -12.31 46.02
N ARG A 494 -19.29 -12.49 45.45
CA ARG A 494 -20.53 -12.11 46.12
C ARG A 494 -20.51 -12.77 47.49
N ALA A 495 -20.47 -11.95 48.55
CA ALA A 495 -20.75 -12.41 49.89
C ALA A 495 -22.09 -13.15 49.83
N GLN A 496 -22.06 -14.45 50.14
CA GLN A 496 -23.27 -15.20 50.37
C GLN A 496 -23.99 -14.47 51.51
N GLN A 497 -25.08 -13.79 51.18
CA GLN A 497 -26.00 -13.31 52.20
C GLN A 497 -26.57 -14.56 52.86
N ASP A 498 -26.13 -14.77 54.09
CA ASP A 498 -26.67 -15.79 54.99
C ASP A 498 -28.19 -15.60 55.08
N PRO A 499 -29.01 -16.61 54.74
CA PRO A 499 -30.46 -16.54 54.89
C PRO A 499 -30.82 -16.82 56.34
N SER A 500 -30.38 -15.98 57.26
CA SER A 500 -30.80 -16.05 58.66
C SER A 500 -30.91 -14.64 59.22
N HIS A 501 -32.10 -14.06 59.11
CA HIS A 501 -32.81 -13.37 60.18
C HIS A 501 -34.14 -12.84 59.62
N GLN A 502 -35.14 -13.74 59.57
CA GLN A 502 -36.54 -13.32 59.56
C GLN A 502 -36.84 -12.68 60.92
N HIS A 503 -36.78 -11.35 60.98
CA HIS A 503 -37.42 -10.63 62.06
C HIS A 503 -38.92 -10.53 61.75
N HIS A 504 -39.70 -11.26 62.55
CA HIS A 504 -41.13 -11.04 62.72
C HIS A 504 -41.39 -9.58 63.11
N ALA A 505 -42.27 -8.92 62.37
CA ALA A 505 -43.02 -7.75 62.84
C ALA A 505 -44.51 -7.94 62.47
N PRO A 506 -45.45 -7.48 63.31
CA PRO A 506 -46.81 -7.98 63.34
C PRO A 506 -47.77 -7.20 62.43
N HIS A 507 -48.77 -7.92 61.94
CA HIS A 507 -49.95 -7.41 61.23
C HIS A 507 -50.69 -6.30 62.01
N PRO A 508 -51.20 -5.26 61.32
CA PRO A 508 -52.36 -4.52 61.78
C PRO A 508 -53.64 -4.98 61.06
N HIS A 509 -54.71 -5.02 61.84
CA HIS A 509 -56.08 -5.34 61.48
C HIS A 509 -56.64 -4.51 60.31
N GLY A 510 -57.41 -5.17 59.45
CA GLY A 510 -58.22 -4.54 58.41
C GLY A 510 -59.58 -4.06 58.93
N HIS A 511 -60.00 -2.90 58.42
CA HIS A 511 -61.41 -2.49 58.34
C HIS A 511 -61.78 -2.23 56.87
N SER A 512 -63.01 -2.64 56.55
CA SER A 512 -63.78 -2.52 55.29
C SER A 512 -63.74 -1.15 54.60
N ASN A 513 -63.81 -1.08 53.26
CA ASN A 513 -65.04 -1.12 52.46
C ASN A 513 -64.77 -0.85 50.95
N GLY A 514 -65.50 -1.54 50.06
CA GLY A 514 -66.15 -0.94 48.87
C GLY A 514 -65.36 -0.63 47.57
N GLN A 515 -65.58 -1.51 46.59
CA GLN A 515 -66.01 -1.22 45.20
C GLN A 515 -65.03 -1.06 44.01
N HIS A 516 -65.42 -1.79 42.95
CA HIS A 516 -65.37 -1.53 41.50
C HIS A 516 -64.30 -2.18 40.58
N LEU A 517 -64.73 -3.30 39.97
CA LEU A 517 -64.72 -3.73 38.55
C LEU A 517 -63.45 -3.61 37.67
N ALA A 518 -62.95 -4.75 37.17
CA ALA A 518 -62.79 -5.11 35.73
C ALA A 518 -62.11 -6.52 35.54
N PRO A 519 -62.28 -7.20 34.38
CA PRO A 519 -62.32 -8.69 34.25
C PRO A 519 -60.99 -9.36 33.79
N PRO A 520 -60.93 -10.72 33.67
CA PRO A 520 -59.69 -11.51 33.66
C PRO A 520 -59.15 -11.86 32.25
N PRO A 521 -57.92 -12.42 32.15
CA PRO A 521 -57.31 -12.82 30.88
C PRO A 521 -57.78 -14.23 30.46
N VAL A 522 -57.98 -14.43 29.16
CA VAL A 522 -58.24 -15.75 28.58
C VAL A 522 -56.93 -16.41 28.16
N GLN A 523 -56.74 -17.61 28.68
CA GLN A 523 -55.70 -18.59 28.35
C GLN A 523 -55.97 -19.31 27.02
N GLY A 524 -54.87 -19.74 26.40
CA GLY A 524 -54.75 -21.06 25.77
C GLY A 524 -55.31 -21.18 24.35
N ALA A 525 -54.82 -22.06 23.50
CA ALA A 525 -53.81 -23.09 23.65
C ALA A 525 -53.44 -23.63 22.26
N GLY A 526 -52.24 -24.22 22.17
CA GLY A 526 -51.93 -25.30 21.22
C GLY A 526 -51.51 -24.82 19.83
N GLY A 527 -50.35 -25.17 19.30
CA GLY A 527 -49.41 -26.22 19.68
C GLY A 527 -48.99 -26.99 18.44
N TYR A 528 -47.68 -27.18 18.32
CA TYR A 528 -46.95 -28.11 17.44
C TYR A 528 -46.99 -27.76 15.95
N GLY A 529 -45.86 -27.44 15.30
CA GLY A 529 -44.61 -28.23 15.25
C GLY A 529 -44.61 -28.96 13.88
N LEU A 530 -43.53 -29.18 13.15
CA LEU A 530 -42.10 -29.05 13.30
C LEU A 530 -41.57 -28.87 11.86
N LYS A 531 -40.66 -27.91 11.65
CA LYS A 531 -39.23 -28.09 11.39
C LYS A 531 -38.86 -28.76 10.05
N ARG A 532 -38.08 -28.00 9.29
CA ARG A 532 -36.88 -28.48 8.60
C ARG A 532 -35.77 -28.77 9.62
#